data_AF-A0A485ANU2-F1
#
_entry.id   AF-A0A485ANU2-F1
#
_cell.length_a   1.000
_cell.length_b   1.000
_cell.length_c   1.000
_cell.angle_alpha   90.00
_cell.angle_beta   90.00
_cell.angle_gamma   90.00
#
_symmetry.space_group_name_H-M   'P 1'
#
loop_
_entity.id
_entity.type
_entity.pdbx_description
1 polymer ?
#
loop_
_entity_poly.entity_id
_entity_poly.type
_entity_poly.pdbx_seq_one_letter_code
_entity_poly.pdbx_strand_id
1 'polypeptide(L)' 'MASDDEDSWKTLFTAAGIRATPWLQGLGENPAVRAMFVDHLQQSLEVA' A
#
# COMPACT_ATOMS: atom_id res chain seq x y z
N MET A 1 10.35 -6.40 -1.70
CA MET A 1 8.89 -6.66 -1.71
C MET A 1 8.34 -6.75 -3.12
N ALA A 2 8.34 -5.67 -3.91
CA ALA A 2 7.90 -5.64 -5.31
C ALA A 2 9.08 -5.36 -6.26
N SER A 3 10.15 -6.15 -6.11
CA SER A 3 11.36 -6.10 -6.96
C SER A 3 11.48 -7.40 -7.75
N ASP A 4 12.58 -7.54 -8.50
CA ASP A 4 12.96 -8.79 -9.17
C ASP A 4 13.95 -9.64 -8.34
N ASP A 5 14.22 -9.24 -7.09
CA ASP A 5 15.12 -9.96 -6.19
C ASP A 5 14.53 -11.35 -5.84
N GLU A 6 15.42 -12.30 -5.52
CA GLU A 6 15.05 -13.69 -5.24
C GLU A 6 14.12 -13.83 -4.02
N ASP A 7 14.29 -12.96 -3.02
CA ASP A 7 13.48 -12.93 -1.80
C ASP A 7 12.26 -11.99 -1.89
N SER A 8 12.01 -11.39 -3.08
CA SER A 8 10.84 -10.55 -3.29
C SER A 8 9.56 -11.37 -3.29
N TRP A 9 8.45 -10.74 -2.89
CA TRP A 9 7.14 -11.41 -2.91
C TRP A 9 6.75 -11.82 -4.33
N LYS A 10 7.05 -10.98 -5.33
CA LYS A 10 6.82 -11.30 -6.75
C LYS A 10 7.49 -12.62 -7.14
N THR A 11 8.77 -12.79 -6.78
CA THR A 11 9.54 -13.99 -7.10
C THR A 11 9.01 -15.21 -6.35
N LEU A 12 8.72 -15.06 -5.05
CA LEU A 12 8.18 -16.15 -4.22
C LEU A 12 6.81 -16.66 -4.73
N PHE A 13 5.88 -15.75 -5.08
CA PHE A 13 4.58 -16.13 -5.65
C PHE A 13 4.74 -16.81 -7.02
N THR A 14 5.61 -16.27 -7.88
CA THR A 14 5.85 -16.84 -9.22
C THR A 14 6.46 -18.24 -9.13
N ALA A 15 7.40 -18.47 -8.20
CA ALA A 15 8.01 -19.77 -7.94
C ALA A 15 6.99 -20.80 -7.43
N ALA A 16 5.95 -20.36 -6.72
CA ALA A 16 4.82 -21.19 -6.31
C ALA A 16 3.79 -21.44 -7.43
N GLY A 17 4.05 -20.98 -8.66
CA GLY A 17 3.14 -21.12 -9.79
C GLY A 17 1.98 -20.11 -9.80
N ILE A 18 2.06 -19.06 -8.98
CA ILE A 18 1.02 -18.02 -8.86
C ILE A 18 1.51 -16.76 -9.58
N ARG A 19 0.77 -16.31 -10.59
CA ARG A 19 1.10 -15.06 -11.30
C ARG A 19 0.88 -13.85 -10.38
N ALA A 20 1.95 -13.13 -10.07
CA ALA A 20 1.91 -11.88 -9.32
C ALA A 20 2.13 -10.67 -10.23
N THR A 21 1.29 -9.64 -10.10
CA THR A 21 1.48 -8.34 -10.76
C THR A 21 1.56 -7.25 -9.70
N PRO A 22 2.75 -6.70 -9.43
CA PRO A 22 2.90 -5.66 -8.41
C PRO A 22 2.30 -4.33 -8.88
N TRP A 23 1.68 -3.61 -7.95
CA TRP A 23 1.22 -2.24 -8.14
C TRP A 23 2.07 -1.32 -7.27
N LEU A 24 2.96 -0.55 -7.91
CA LEU A 24 3.83 0.41 -7.23
C LEU A 24 3.09 1.73 -7.04
N GLN A 25 2.04 1.67 -6.24
CA GLN A 25 1.19 2.81 -5.87
C GLN A 25 1.16 2.88 -4.35
N GLY A 26 1.65 3.99 -3.79
CA GLY A 26 1.53 4.25 -2.37
C GLY A 26 0.08 4.52 -1.98
N LEU A 27 -0.33 4.16 -0.77
CA LEU A 27 -1.70 4.42 -0.31
C LEU A 27 -2.04 5.93 -0.28
N GLY A 28 -1.05 6.82 -0.11
CA GLY A 28 -1.24 8.27 -0.19
C GLY A 28 -1.70 8.77 -1.56
N GLU A 29 -1.53 7.99 -2.62
CA GLU A 29 -2.04 8.33 -3.95
C GLU A 29 -3.56 8.15 -4.03
N ASN A 30 -4.16 7.32 -3.16
CA ASN A 30 -5.60 7.09 -3.10
C ASN A 30 -6.33 8.25 -2.39
N PRO A 31 -7.25 8.97 -3.08
CA PRO A 31 -8.01 10.07 -2.47
C PRO A 31 -8.80 9.68 -1.22
N ALA A 32 -9.36 8.46 -1.17
CA ALA A 32 -10.12 7.99 -0.02
C ALA A 32 -9.23 7.79 1.21
N VAL A 33 -7.99 7.31 1.02
CA VAL A 33 -7.02 7.18 2.12
C VAL A 33 -6.57 8.56 2.59
N ARG A 34 -6.34 9.50 1.66
CA ARG A 34 -6.03 10.89 2.03
C ARG A 34 -7.15 11.52 2.85
N ALA A 35 -8.41 11.28 2.49
CA ALA A 35 -9.56 11.76 3.25
C ALA A 35 -9.53 11.24 4.70
N MET A 36 -9.22 9.96 4.92
CA MET A 36 -9.11 9.41 6.29
C MET A 36 -8.07 10.15 7.14
N PHE A 37 -6.92 10.53 6.56
CA PHE A 37 -5.92 11.33 7.28
C PHE A 37 -6.43 12.74 7.63
N VAL A 38 -7.20 13.36 6.74
CA VAL A 38 -7.84 14.65 7.00
C VAL A 38 -8.89 14.53 8.10
N ASP A 39 -9.71 13.47 8.07
CA ASP A 39 -10.73 13.20 9.07
C ASP A 39 -10.11 13.01 10.47
N HIS A 40 -9.02 12.23 10.58
CA HIS A 40 -8.30 12.06 11.85
C HIS A 40 -7.70 13.37 12.37
N LEU A 41 -7.20 14.24 11.48
CA LEU A 41 -6.72 15.56 11.87
C LEU A 41 -7.87 16.41 12.42
N GLN A 42 -9.00 16.46 11.72
CA GLN A 42 -10.19 17.21 12.16
C GLN A 42 -10.68 16.73 13.54
N GLN A 43 -10.80 15.41 13.72
CA GLN A 43 -11.15 14.80 15.01
C GLN A 43 -10.20 15.22 16.13
N SER A 44 -8.88 15.28 15.85
CA SER A 44 -7.89 15.69 16.85
C SER A 44 -7.99 17.18 17.21
N LEU A 45 -8.42 18.02 16.27
CA LEU A 45 -8.64 19.45 16.50
C LEU A 45 -9.94 19.72 17.27
N GLU A 46 -10.97 18.91 17.07
CA GLU A 46 -12.27 19.05 17.76
C GLU A 46 -12.23 18.60 19.22
N VAL A 47 -11.27 17.77 19.59
CA VAL A 47 -11.06 17.29 20.98
C VAL A 47 -10.21 18.26 21.81
N ALA A 48 -9.56 19.26 21.18
CA ALA A 48 -8.71 20.27 21.83
C ALA A 48 -9.47 21.53 22.25
#